data_AF-A0A838VXP5-F1
#
_entry.id   AF-A0A838VXP5-F1
#
_cell.length_a   1.000
_cell.length_b   1.000
_cell.length_c   1.000
_cell.angle_alpha   90.00
_cell.angle_beta   90.00
_cell.angle_gamma   90.00
#
_symmetry.space_group_name_H-M   'P 1'
#
loop_
_entity.id
_entity.type
_entity.pdbx_description
1 polymer ?
#
loop_
_entity_poly.entity_id
_entity_poly.type
_entity_poly.pdbx_seq_one_letter_code
_entity_poly.pdbx_strand_id
1 'polypeptide(L)'
;MNTGLLIREKRRGYIQLLTLLMWAFASAFFSAVLTLVKFPSTVNLAHFIIVPSICILTLVKTRVQDKRQISITKELFIALFIFFGVTVASGLLNNAGIVNIILDFLFLCEPLLMMLAIVSIPLTLQKFVRLRSFILLAAFINLAFAFVQYYVLHLQLLGGDNDNIKGVFIGQGAGHVVG
;
A
#
# COMPACT_ATOMS: atom_id res chain seq x y z
N MET A 1 17.30 -51.33 -0.79
CA MET A 1 17.47 -50.06 -1.53
C MET A 1 16.17 -49.73 -2.24
N ASN A 2 15.91 -48.43 -2.44
CA ASN A 2 14.74 -47.76 -3.05
C ASN A 2 13.81 -47.06 -2.06
N THR A 3 14.36 -46.00 -1.43
CA THR A 3 13.62 -44.91 -0.82
C THR A 3 12.87 -44.14 -1.90
N GLY A 4 11.54 -44.31 -1.94
CA GLY A 4 10.65 -43.54 -2.79
C GLY A 4 10.71 -42.06 -2.44
N LEU A 5 11.30 -41.28 -3.34
CA LEU A 5 11.18 -39.83 -3.42
C LEU A 5 9.71 -39.47 -3.61
N LEU A 6 9.00 -39.20 -2.50
CA LEU A 6 7.71 -38.55 -2.55
C LEU A 6 7.90 -37.11 -3.03
N ILE A 7 7.78 -36.93 -4.34
CA ILE A 7 7.58 -35.63 -4.97
C ILE A 7 6.28 -35.07 -4.42
N ARG A 8 6.39 -34.19 -3.43
CA ARG A 8 5.28 -33.48 -2.82
C ARG A 8 4.60 -32.63 -3.89
N GLU A 9 3.44 -33.07 -4.35
CA GLU A 9 2.64 -32.32 -5.32
C GLU A 9 2.45 -30.86 -4.87
N LYS A 10 2.74 -29.96 -5.81
CA LYS A 10 2.59 -28.52 -5.68
C LYS A 10 1.09 -28.20 -5.58
N ARG A 11 0.60 -27.96 -4.36
CA ARG A 11 -0.81 -27.61 -4.10
C ARG A 11 -1.27 -26.49 -5.04
N ARG A 12 -2.26 -26.82 -5.88
CA ARG A 12 -3.11 -25.88 -6.63
C ARG A 12 -3.75 -24.88 -5.65
N GLY A 13 -3.68 -23.59 -5.99
CA GLY A 13 -4.68 -22.60 -5.56
C GLY A 13 -4.41 -21.75 -4.31
N TYR A 14 -3.22 -21.77 -3.69
CA TYR A 14 -2.94 -20.81 -2.61
C TYR A 14 -2.25 -19.55 -3.16
N ILE A 15 -2.97 -18.43 -3.21
CA ILE A 15 -2.36 -17.13 -3.49
C ILE A 15 -1.38 -16.82 -2.34
N GLN A 16 -0.13 -16.53 -2.69
CA GLN A 16 0.89 -16.17 -1.71
C GLN A 16 0.57 -14.80 -1.09
N LEU A 17 0.72 -14.67 0.23
CA LEU A 17 0.50 -13.40 0.96
C LEU A 17 1.29 -12.23 0.33
N LEU A 18 2.51 -12.48 -0.13
CA LEU A 18 3.31 -11.48 -0.83
C LEU A 18 2.65 -10.97 -2.12
N THR A 19 1.97 -11.85 -2.86
CA THR A 19 1.23 -11.46 -4.07
C THR A 19 0.05 -10.57 -3.72
N LEU A 20 -0.70 -10.91 -2.67
CA LEU A 20 -1.81 -10.07 -2.19
C LEU A 20 -1.32 -8.70 -1.72
N LEU A 21 -0.18 -8.66 -1.04
CA LEU A 21 0.45 -7.41 -0.62
C LEU A 21 0.86 -6.54 -1.81
N MET A 22 1.44 -7.12 -2.85
CA MET A 22 1.78 -6.38 -4.08
C MET A 22 0.51 -5.83 -4.77
N TRP A 23 -0.60 -6.57 -4.73
CA TRP A 23 -1.89 -6.07 -5.22
C TRP A 23 -2.45 -4.94 -4.36
N ALA A 24 -2.34 -5.03 -3.04
CA ALA A 24 -2.73 -3.96 -2.13
C ALA A 24 -1.93 -2.68 -2.42
N PHE A 25 -0.60 -2.81 -2.55
CA PHE A 25 0.28 -1.71 -2.95
C PHE A 25 -0.16 -1.10 -4.29
N ALA A 26 -0.38 -1.93 -5.31
CA ALA A 26 -0.79 -1.46 -6.63
C ALA A 26 -2.14 -0.73 -6.59
N SER A 27 -3.09 -1.22 -5.78
CA SER A 27 -4.41 -0.61 -5.65
C SER A 27 -4.35 0.79 -5.04
N ALA A 28 -3.44 1.02 -4.09
CA ALA A 28 -3.21 2.33 -3.48
C ALA A 28 -2.43 3.24 -4.43
N PHE A 29 -1.27 2.78 -4.88
CA PHE A 29 -0.30 3.56 -5.65
C PHE A 29 -0.81 4.01 -7.02
N PHE A 30 -1.54 3.13 -7.72
CA PHE A 30 -2.07 3.42 -9.07
C PHE A 30 -3.55 3.85 -9.05
N SER A 31 -4.15 4.08 -7.88
CA SER A 31 -5.56 4.47 -7.78
C SER A 31 -5.88 5.68 -8.66
N ALA A 32 -5.12 6.77 -8.52
CA ALA A 32 -5.32 8.01 -9.26
C ALA A 32 -5.16 7.87 -10.78
N VAL A 33 -4.37 6.89 -11.24
CA VAL A 33 -4.21 6.62 -12.68
C VAL A 33 -5.53 6.15 -13.30
N LEU A 34 -6.34 5.38 -12.56
CA LEU A 34 -7.63 4.90 -13.05
C LEU A 34 -8.58 6.07 -13.30
N THR A 35 -8.60 7.07 -12.42
CA THR A 35 -9.44 8.26 -12.62
C THR A 35 -9.09 9.06 -13.88
N LEU A 36 -7.83 9.05 -14.33
CA LEU A 36 -7.45 9.69 -15.60
C LEU A 36 -8.11 9.05 -16.81
N VAL A 37 -8.35 7.73 -16.75
CA VAL A 37 -9.02 6.96 -17.80
C VAL A 37 -10.56 7.08 -17.68
N LYS A 38 -11.05 8.10 -16.95
CA LYS A 38 -12.48 8.36 -16.67
C LYS A 38 -13.17 7.23 -15.90
N PHE A 39 -12.42 6.44 -15.14
CA PHE A 39 -13.02 5.49 -14.20
C PHE A 39 -13.70 6.25 -13.03
N PRO A 40 -14.78 5.70 -12.45
CA PRO A 40 -15.48 6.36 -11.34
C PRO A 40 -14.52 6.63 -10.17
N SER A 41 -14.58 7.85 -9.61
CA SER A 41 -13.75 8.26 -8.47
C SER A 41 -13.95 7.42 -7.22
N THR A 42 -15.09 6.72 -7.10
CA THR A 42 -15.35 5.75 -6.03
C THR A 42 -14.37 4.57 -6.05
N VAL A 43 -13.82 4.22 -7.21
CA VAL A 43 -12.79 3.16 -7.32
C VAL A 43 -11.49 3.61 -6.66
N ASN A 44 -11.20 4.92 -6.62
CA ASN A 44 -10.05 5.42 -5.87
C ASN A 44 -10.21 5.22 -4.37
N LEU A 45 -11.41 4.96 -3.84
CA LEU A 45 -11.61 4.67 -2.42
C LEU A 45 -11.42 3.18 -2.10
N ALA A 46 -11.28 2.32 -3.11
CA ALA A 46 -11.21 0.88 -2.90
C ALA A 46 -9.98 0.45 -2.08
N HIS A 47 -8.87 1.18 -2.19
CA HIS A 47 -7.65 0.87 -1.44
C HIS A 47 -7.84 1.01 0.08
N PHE A 48 -8.74 1.90 0.53
CA PHE A 48 -9.10 2.03 1.95
C PHE A 48 -9.77 0.79 2.54
N ILE A 49 -10.29 -0.11 1.70
CA ILE A 49 -10.80 -1.41 2.14
C ILE A 49 -9.75 -2.50 1.89
N ILE A 50 -9.12 -2.48 0.71
CA ILE A 50 -8.17 -3.51 0.29
C ILE A 50 -6.95 -3.55 1.23
N VAL A 51 -6.31 -2.42 1.49
CA VAL A 51 -5.07 -2.35 2.29
C VAL A 51 -5.29 -2.85 3.72
N PRO A 52 -6.27 -2.36 4.50
CA PRO A 52 -6.54 -2.89 5.83
C PRO A 52 -6.90 -4.38 5.80
N SER A 53 -7.71 -4.82 4.82
CA SER A 53 -8.11 -6.22 4.71
C SER A 53 -6.92 -7.15 4.48
N ILE A 54 -6.02 -6.78 3.55
CA ILE A 54 -4.79 -7.55 3.30
C ILE A 54 -3.84 -7.50 4.50
N CYS A 55 -3.75 -6.36 5.20
CA CYS A 55 -2.96 -6.25 6.42
C CYS A 55 -3.46 -7.23 7.50
N ILE A 56 -4.77 -7.21 7.80
CA ILE A 56 -5.40 -8.12 8.76
C ILE A 56 -5.19 -9.58 8.35
N LEU A 57 -5.45 -9.93 7.08
CA LEU A 57 -5.23 -11.28 6.56
C LEU A 57 -3.77 -11.72 6.73
N THR A 58 -2.83 -10.82 6.49
CA THR A 58 -1.40 -11.08 6.66
C THR A 58 -1.05 -11.34 8.11
N LEU A 59 -1.54 -10.51 9.04
CA LEU A 59 -1.31 -10.71 10.48
C LEU A 59 -1.88 -12.03 10.99
N VAL A 60 -3.09 -12.40 10.55
CA VAL A 60 -3.76 -13.64 10.99
C VAL A 60 -3.14 -14.90 10.38
N LYS A 61 -2.73 -14.86 9.11
CA LYS A 61 -2.24 -16.05 8.39
C LYS A 61 -0.74 -16.26 8.53
N THR A 62 0.02 -15.23 8.89
CA THR A 62 1.47 -15.37 8.92
C THR A 62 1.94 -16.12 10.16
N ARG A 63 2.90 -17.02 9.95
CA ARG A 63 3.58 -17.77 11.02
C ARG A 63 5.02 -17.28 11.11
N VAL A 64 5.21 -16.11 11.72
CA VAL A 64 6.55 -15.58 12.01
C VAL A 64 7.16 -16.38 13.15
N GLN A 65 8.42 -16.79 12.99
CA GLN A 65 9.18 -17.48 14.05
C GLN A 65 10.32 -16.61 14.61
N ASP A 66 10.73 -15.56 13.89
CA ASP A 66 11.77 -14.64 14.33
C ASP A 66 11.24 -13.69 15.42
N LYS A 67 11.89 -13.73 16.60
CA LYS A 67 11.55 -12.89 17.75
C LYS A 67 11.70 -11.40 17.46
N ARG A 68 12.69 -11.00 16.66
CA ARG A 68 12.93 -9.60 16.31
C ARG A 68 11.81 -9.08 15.43
N GLN A 69 11.41 -9.85 14.42
CA GLN A 69 10.30 -9.52 13.54
C GLN A 69 8.98 -9.41 14.31
N ILE A 70 8.75 -10.30 15.27
CA ILE A 70 7.58 -10.22 16.17
C ILE A 70 7.61 -8.94 17.01
N SER A 71 8.77 -8.55 17.57
CA SER A 71 8.89 -7.31 18.37
C SER A 71 8.52 -6.09 17.53
N ILE A 72 9.13 -5.93 16.35
CA ILE A 72 8.86 -4.79 15.46
C ILE A 72 7.39 -4.76 15.04
N THR A 73 6.81 -5.93 14.70
CA THR A 73 5.40 -6.04 14.35
C THR A 73 4.49 -5.58 15.49
N LYS A 74 4.82 -5.96 16.74
CA LYS A 74 4.07 -5.52 17.93
C LYS A 74 4.21 -4.02 18.18
N GLU A 75 5.42 -3.48 18.07
CA GLU A 75 5.68 -2.05 18.24
C GLU A 75 4.89 -1.22 17.23
N LEU A 76 4.93 -1.61 15.95
CA LEU A 76 4.13 -0.97 14.90
C LEU A 76 2.63 -1.09 15.17
N PHE A 77 2.15 -2.28 15.55
CA PHE A 77 0.73 -2.48 15.87
C PHE A 77 0.27 -1.60 17.05
N ILE A 78 1.07 -1.52 18.11
CA ILE A 78 0.79 -0.66 19.27
C ILE A 78 0.79 0.82 18.85
N ALA A 79 1.78 1.25 18.06
CA ALA A 79 1.82 2.62 17.55
C ALA A 79 0.58 2.97 16.72
N LEU A 80 0.13 2.05 15.86
CA LEU A 80 -1.12 2.22 15.10
C LEU A 80 -2.35 2.31 16.01
N PHE A 81 -2.40 1.51 17.07
CA PHE A 81 -3.51 1.54 18.01
C PHE A 81 -3.54 2.85 18.82
N ILE A 82 -2.38 3.34 19.25
CA ILE A 82 -2.25 4.66 19.88
C ILE A 82 -2.70 5.76 18.92
N PHE A 83 -2.22 5.71 17.67
CA PHE A 83 -2.60 6.69 16.64
C PHE A 83 -4.11 6.69 16.39
N PHE A 84 -4.74 5.51 16.30
CA PHE A 84 -6.19 5.38 16.23
C PHE A 84 -6.88 6.04 17.42
N GLY A 85 -6.40 5.80 18.64
CA GLY A 85 -6.93 6.44 19.85
C GLY A 85 -6.85 7.97 19.81
N VAL A 86 -5.73 8.52 19.31
CA VAL A 86 -5.56 9.97 19.12
C VAL A 86 -6.53 10.50 18.07
N THR A 87 -6.71 9.81 16.93
CA THR A 87 -7.67 10.22 15.90
C THR A 87 -9.11 10.20 16.43
N VAL A 88 -9.48 9.18 17.20
CA VAL A 88 -10.81 9.08 17.84
C VAL A 88 -11.00 10.21 18.86
N ALA A 89 -10.04 10.45 19.75
CA ALA A 89 -10.12 11.53 20.73
C ALA A 89 -10.24 12.90 20.04
N SER A 90 -9.43 13.15 19.01
CA SER A 90 -9.51 14.36 18.19
C SER A 90 -10.89 14.51 17.53
N GLY A 91 -11.41 13.43 16.93
CA GLY A 91 -12.71 13.43 16.28
C GLY A 91 -13.85 13.74 17.24
N LEU A 92 -13.83 13.16 18.44
CA LEU A 92 -14.81 13.43 19.49
C LEU A 92 -14.76 14.90 19.96
N LEU A 93 -13.56 15.46 20.16
CA LEU A 93 -13.38 16.87 20.55
C LEU A 93 -13.89 17.85 19.48
N ASN A 94 -13.82 17.46 18.21
CA ASN A 94 -14.28 18.26 17.08
C ASN A 94 -15.72 17.95 16.64
N ASN A 95 -16.48 17.14 17.40
CA ASN A 95 -17.81 16.67 17.02
C ASN A 95 -17.87 16.03 15.62
N ALA A 96 -16.79 15.38 15.20
CA ALA A 96 -16.72 14.68 13.93
C ALA A 96 -17.60 13.43 13.97
N GLY A 97 -18.33 13.18 12.89
CA GLY A 97 -19.08 11.94 12.72
C GLY A 97 -18.15 10.72 12.63
N ILE A 98 -18.64 9.55 13.03
CA ILE A 98 -17.85 8.31 13.07
C ILE A 98 -17.19 7.95 11.71
N VAL A 99 -17.86 8.26 10.61
CA VAL A 99 -17.34 8.04 9.26
C VAL A 99 -16.09 8.89 9.00
N ASN A 100 -16.11 10.16 9.41
CA ASN A 100 -14.97 11.06 9.23
C ASN A 100 -13.78 10.59 10.06
N ILE A 101 -14.01 10.17 11.31
CA ILE A 101 -12.95 9.64 12.18
C ILE A 101 -12.25 8.42 11.53
N ILE A 102 -13.04 7.50 10.96
CA ILE A 102 -12.51 6.31 10.30
C ILE A 102 -11.74 6.69 9.04
N LEU A 103 -12.30 7.56 8.20
CA LEU A 103 -11.65 7.99 6.97
C LEU A 103 -10.36 8.77 7.26
N ASP A 104 -10.37 9.71 8.21
CA ASP A 104 -9.18 10.47 8.62
C ASP A 104 -8.06 9.54 9.10
N PHE A 105 -8.42 8.52 9.89
CA PHE A 105 -7.46 7.49 10.29
C PHE A 105 -6.90 6.74 9.08
N LEU A 106 -7.77 6.25 8.18
CA LEU A 106 -7.35 5.47 7.01
C LEU A 106 -6.48 6.29 6.04
N PHE A 107 -6.80 7.56 5.80
CA PHE A 107 -6.01 8.46 4.95
C PHE A 107 -4.56 8.61 5.46
N LEU A 108 -4.36 8.65 6.77
CA LEU A 108 -3.04 8.87 7.37
C LEU A 108 -2.28 7.56 7.64
N CYS A 109 -3.02 6.50 7.95
CA CYS A 109 -2.47 5.24 8.45
C CYS A 109 -2.15 4.23 7.33
N GLU A 110 -2.67 4.41 6.12
CA GLU A 110 -2.50 3.44 5.02
C GLU A 110 -1.03 3.03 4.76
N PRO A 111 -0.04 3.95 4.68
CA PRO A 111 1.36 3.58 4.50
C PRO A 111 1.91 2.74 5.66
N LEU A 112 1.44 3.01 6.88
CA LEU A 112 1.85 2.30 8.10
C LEU A 112 1.24 0.89 8.15
N LEU A 113 -0.01 0.71 7.70
CA LEU A 113 -0.62 -0.60 7.53
C LEU A 113 0.12 -1.45 6.50
N MET A 114 0.53 -0.84 5.38
CA MET A 114 1.36 -1.51 4.38
C MET A 114 2.71 -1.92 4.94
N MET A 115 3.37 -1.04 5.69
CA MET A 115 4.65 -1.34 6.35
C MET A 115 4.49 -2.49 7.36
N LEU A 116 3.46 -2.45 8.19
CA LEU A 116 3.15 -3.52 9.15
C LEU A 116 2.95 -4.86 8.44
N ALA A 117 2.21 -4.88 7.33
CA ALA A 117 1.99 -6.09 6.54
C ALA A 117 3.29 -6.62 5.90
N ILE A 118 4.15 -5.74 5.35
CA ILE A 118 5.46 -6.12 4.79
C ILE A 118 6.34 -6.75 5.87
N VAL A 119 6.50 -6.07 7.01
CA VAL A 119 7.34 -6.54 8.11
C VAL A 119 6.79 -7.80 8.75
N SER A 120 5.47 -8.04 8.68
CA SER A 120 4.86 -9.26 9.22
C SER A 120 5.16 -10.50 8.38
N ILE A 121 5.50 -10.38 7.09
CA ILE A 121 5.72 -11.55 6.22
C ILE A 121 7.17 -12.06 6.34
N PRO A 122 7.41 -13.36 6.61
CA PRO A 122 8.75 -13.92 6.54
C PRO A 122 9.20 -13.98 5.08
N LEU A 123 10.19 -13.15 4.74
CA LEU A 123 10.75 -13.03 3.40
C LEU A 123 11.95 -13.95 3.24
N THR A 124 11.89 -14.87 2.27
CA THR A 124 13.08 -15.54 1.74
C THR A 124 13.79 -14.60 0.76
N LEU A 125 15.07 -14.86 0.46
CA LEU A 125 15.82 -14.05 -0.49
C LEU A 125 15.10 -13.90 -1.85
N GLN A 126 14.52 -14.99 -2.37
CA GLN A 126 13.75 -14.96 -3.62
C GLN A 126 12.52 -14.04 -3.53
N LYS A 127 11.79 -14.10 -2.41
CA LYS A 127 10.61 -13.23 -2.17
C LYS A 127 11.01 -11.77 -2.03
N PHE A 128 12.12 -11.50 -1.35
CA PHE A 128 12.66 -10.15 -1.21
C PHE A 128 13.07 -9.56 -2.56
N VAL A 129 13.80 -10.31 -3.39
CA VAL A 129 14.19 -9.86 -4.74
C VAL A 129 12.96 -9.59 -5.61
N ARG A 130 11.91 -10.42 -5.50
CA ARG A 130 10.64 -10.18 -6.19
C ARG A 130 9.96 -8.89 -5.75
N LEU A 131 9.84 -8.66 -4.43
CA LEU A 131 9.27 -7.44 -3.88
C LEU A 131 10.06 -6.20 -4.30
N ARG A 132 11.39 -6.26 -4.21
CA ARG A 132 12.30 -5.19 -4.66
C ARG A 132 12.11 -4.87 -6.14
N SER A 133 12.08 -5.90 -7.00
CA SER A 133 11.90 -5.71 -8.44
C SER A 133 10.55 -5.07 -8.76
N PHE A 134 9.50 -5.46 -8.03
CA PHE A 134 8.18 -4.86 -8.17
C PHE A 134 8.15 -3.38 -7.74
N ILE A 135 8.76 -3.03 -6.60
CA ILE A 135 8.86 -1.63 -6.14
C ILE A 135 9.66 -0.78 -7.15
N LEU A 136 10.78 -1.30 -7.65
CA LEU A 136 11.59 -0.61 -8.67
C LEU A 136 10.79 -0.40 -9.96
N LEU A 137 10.03 -1.41 -10.40
CA LEU A 137 9.15 -1.26 -11.55
C LEU A 137 8.10 -0.17 -11.32
N ALA A 138 7.45 -0.14 -10.16
CA ALA A 138 6.49 0.90 -9.82
C ALA A 138 7.11 2.31 -9.84
N ALA A 139 8.33 2.45 -9.31
CA ALA A 139 9.09 3.70 -9.38
C ALA A 139 9.41 4.11 -10.82
N PHE A 140 9.81 3.18 -11.68
CA PHE A 140 10.03 3.47 -13.10
C PHE A 140 8.74 3.86 -13.84
N ILE A 141 7.61 3.22 -13.53
CA ILE A 141 6.31 3.62 -14.09
C ILE A 141 5.99 5.05 -13.65
N ASN A 142 6.17 5.38 -12.37
CA ASN A 142 5.96 6.72 -11.85
C ASN A 142 6.83 7.77 -12.56
N LEU A 143 8.12 7.48 -12.73
CA LEU A 143 9.03 8.34 -13.48
C LEU A 143 8.61 8.51 -14.94
N ALA A 144 8.14 7.43 -15.60
CA ALA A 144 7.62 7.51 -16.96
C ALA A 144 6.39 8.42 -17.05
N PHE A 145 5.47 8.34 -16.09
CA PHE A 145 4.33 9.26 -15.99
C PHE A 145 4.78 10.71 -15.80
N ALA A 146 5.75 10.96 -14.92
CA ALA A 146 6.32 12.30 -14.73
C ALA A 146 6.94 12.86 -16.03
N PHE A 147 7.65 12.02 -16.80
CA PHE A 147 8.18 12.42 -18.09
C PHE A 147 7.09 12.71 -19.13
N VAL A 148 6.04 11.91 -19.20
CA VAL A 148 4.89 12.18 -20.07
C VAL A 148 4.23 13.50 -19.69
N GLN A 149 4.03 13.76 -18.39
CA GLN A 149 3.50 15.02 -17.89
C GLN A 149 4.35 16.22 -18.31
N TYR A 150 5.68 16.09 -18.23
CA TYR A 150 6.60 17.16 -18.56
C TYR A 150 6.77 17.39 -20.07
N TYR A 151 7.10 16.34 -20.81
CA TYR A 151 7.50 16.45 -22.21
C TYR A 151 6.32 16.37 -23.20
N VAL A 152 5.23 15.68 -22.85
CA VAL A 152 4.10 15.46 -23.76
C VAL A 152 2.93 16.37 -23.43
N LEU A 153 2.59 16.46 -22.14
CA LEU A 153 1.43 17.25 -21.69
C LEU A 153 1.79 18.69 -21.32
N HIS A 154 3.09 18.99 -21.19
CA HIS A 154 3.63 20.30 -20.81
C HIS A 154 2.96 20.89 -19.56
N LEU A 155 2.66 20.06 -18.56
CA LEU A 155 1.91 20.49 -17.38
C LEU A 155 2.66 21.56 -16.55
N GLN A 156 3.98 21.61 -16.66
CA GLN A 156 4.82 22.65 -16.08
C GLN A 156 4.52 24.07 -16.60
N LEU A 157 3.84 24.21 -17.74
CA LEU A 157 3.48 25.50 -18.32
C LEU A 157 2.09 25.99 -17.89
N LEU A 158 1.30 25.14 -17.23
CA LEU A 158 -0.01 25.53 -16.68
C LEU A 158 0.18 26.49 -15.50
N GLY A 159 -0.58 27.60 -15.50
CA GLY A 159 -0.61 28.55 -14.39
C GLY A 159 -1.26 27.93 -13.14
N GLY A 160 -0.59 28.05 -12.00
CA GLY A 160 -0.98 27.46 -10.72
C GLY A 160 0.25 27.31 -9.81
N ASP A 161 0.09 26.74 -8.61
CA ASP A 161 1.24 26.35 -7.79
C ASP A 161 2.19 25.48 -8.62
N ASN A 162 3.50 25.78 -8.56
CA ASN A 162 4.57 25.34 -9.47
C ASN A 162 4.83 23.82 -9.54
N ASP A 163 3.86 22.98 -9.17
CA ASP A 163 4.05 21.55 -8.95
C ASP A 163 2.95 20.69 -9.62
N ASN A 164 2.84 20.87 -10.93
CA ASN A 164 1.87 20.18 -11.77
C ASN A 164 2.35 18.78 -12.22
N ILE A 165 3.62 18.43 -11.98
CA ILE A 165 4.17 17.11 -12.27
C ILE A 165 4.01 16.26 -11.01
N LYS A 166 3.25 15.17 -11.12
CA LYS A 166 2.82 14.36 -9.96
C LYS A 166 3.00 12.86 -10.17
N GLY A 167 3.63 12.45 -11.26
CA GLY A 167 3.81 11.05 -11.61
C GLY A 167 2.47 10.31 -11.71
N VAL A 168 2.32 9.20 -10.98
CA VAL A 168 1.05 8.44 -10.93
C VAL A 168 -0.04 9.11 -10.09
N PHE A 169 0.30 10.11 -9.28
CA PHE A 169 -0.61 10.81 -8.36
C PHE A 169 -1.32 12.01 -9.01
N ILE A 170 -1.59 11.93 -10.30
CA ILE A 170 -2.25 13.02 -11.04
C ILE A 170 -3.62 13.31 -10.45
N GLY A 171 -3.95 14.60 -10.27
CA GLY A 171 -5.22 15.02 -9.69
C GLY A 171 -5.27 14.93 -8.16
N GLN A 172 -4.19 14.53 -7.49
CA GLN A 172 -4.08 14.61 -6.03
C GLN A 172 -3.38 15.90 -5.60
N GLY A 173 -3.92 16.58 -4.59
CA GLY A 173 -3.42 17.88 -4.10
C GLY A 173 -1.92 17.86 -3.80
N ALA A 174 -1.49 16.91 -2.98
CA ALA A 174 -0.09 16.73 -2.56
C ALA A 174 0.71 15.71 -3.39
N GLY A 175 0.19 15.27 -4.55
CA GLY A 175 0.84 14.25 -5.37
C GLY A 175 2.25 14.62 -5.86
N HIS A 176 2.57 15.91 -5.81
CA HIS A 176 3.88 16.42 -6.15
C HIS A 176 4.97 16.18 -5.09
N VAL A 177 4.61 16.06 -3.81
CA VAL A 177 5.57 15.83 -2.71
C VAL A 177 5.99 14.36 -2.67
N VAL A 178 5.10 13.49 -3.12
CA VAL A 178 5.22 12.03 -2.98
C VAL A 178 5.60 11.36 -4.31
N GLY A 179 5.34 12.04 -5.44
CA GLY A 179 5.60 11.56 -6.80
C GLY A 179 7.05 11.66 -7.25
#